data_AF-A0A4P7YBY4-F1
#
_entry.id   AF-A0A4P7YBY4-F1
#
_cell.length_a   1.000
_cell.length_b   1.000
_cell.length_c   1.000
_cell.angle_alpha   90.00
_cell.angle_beta   90.00
_cell.angle_gamma   90.00
#
_symmetry.space_group_name_H-M   'P 1'
#
loop_
_entity.id
_entity.type
_entity.pdbx_description
1 polymer ?
#
loop_
_entity_poly.entity_id
_entity_poly.type
_entity_poly.pdbx_seq_one_letter_code
_entity_poly.pdbx_strand_id
1 'polypeptide(L)'
;MNIKVQANISWSDLVENGLTKNSFDQLLGGQIPYIQIANFASHEECDALVASAVKEGFGPYRGVEPVINRIGNTIFEYSGISRHEYFQKNVELSRAQRRIFDSSFGHLERFISLLRQKLQRSACVAKNIM
;
A
#
# COMPACT_ATOMS: atom_id res chain seq x y z
N MET A 1 -31.66 17.70 5.67
CA MET A 1 -31.18 16.52 4.92
C MET A 1 -30.74 15.49 5.95
N ASN A 2 -31.55 14.46 6.22
CA ASN A 2 -31.23 13.44 7.21
C ASN A 2 -30.18 12.50 6.63
N ILE A 3 -28.91 12.73 6.93
CA ILE A 3 -27.85 11.78 6.61
C ILE A 3 -28.04 10.60 7.56
N LYS A 4 -28.54 9.48 7.03
CA LYS A 4 -28.47 8.20 7.74
C LYS A 4 -27.00 7.82 7.82
N VAL A 5 -26.34 8.20 8.92
CA VAL A 5 -25.00 7.71 9.23
C VAL A 5 -25.13 6.22 9.49
N GLN A 6 -24.46 5.41 8.67
CA GLN A 6 -24.39 3.97 8.84
C GLN A 6 -23.86 3.66 10.24
N ALA A 7 -24.52 2.74 10.94
CA ALA A 7 -24.10 2.33 12.28
C ALA A 7 -22.64 1.85 12.22
N ASN A 8 -21.82 2.35 13.15
CA ASN A 8 -20.41 2.01 13.25
C ASN A 8 -20.28 0.50 13.49
N ILE A 9 -19.75 -0.24 12.51
CA ILE A 9 -19.49 -1.67 12.66
C ILE A 9 -18.37 -1.79 13.70
N SER A 10 -18.70 -2.31 14.88
CA SER A 10 -17.71 -2.57 15.91
C SER A 10 -16.82 -3.71 15.41
N TRP A 11 -15.55 -3.39 15.13
CA TRP A 11 -14.52 -4.34 14.69
C TRP A 11 -14.04 -5.25 15.84
N SER A 12 -14.93 -5.68 16.73
CA SER A 12 -14.59 -6.32 18.01
C SER A 12 -14.04 -7.74 17.87
N ASP A 13 -14.20 -8.38 16.71
CA ASP A 13 -13.71 -9.73 16.46
C ASP A 13 -12.49 -9.66 15.54
N LEU A 14 -11.31 -9.55 16.15
CA LEU A 14 -9.98 -9.64 15.51
C LEU A 14 -9.70 -11.07 14.99
N VAL A 15 -10.64 -11.66 14.25
CA VAL A 15 -10.43 -12.94 13.59
C VAL A 15 -9.41 -12.70 12.48
N GLU A 16 -8.38 -13.55 12.41
CA GLU A 16 -7.42 -13.55 11.30
C GLU A 16 -8.16 -13.81 9.99
N ASN A 17 -8.51 -12.73 9.29
CA ASN A 17 -9.16 -12.82 7.99
C ASN A 17 -8.11 -13.12 6.92
N GLY A 18 -7.84 -14.39 6.65
CA GLY A 18 -6.99 -14.81 5.54
C GLY A 18 -7.57 -14.40 4.17
N LEU A 19 -6.74 -14.33 3.13
CA LEU A 19 -7.20 -14.00 1.77
C LEU A 19 -8.03 -15.14 1.16
N THR A 20 -9.34 -14.97 1.12
CA THR A 20 -10.32 -15.84 0.46
C THR A 20 -11.28 -14.98 -0.36
N LYS A 21 -12.08 -15.60 -1.23
CA LYS A 21 -13.14 -14.88 -1.95
C LYS A 21 -14.13 -14.20 -0.99
N ASN A 22 -14.54 -14.91 0.07
CA ASN A 22 -15.51 -14.40 1.04
C ASN A 22 -14.96 -13.21 1.84
N SER A 23 -13.76 -13.35 2.41
CA SER A 23 -13.13 -12.25 3.16
C SER A 23 -12.82 -11.06 2.28
N PHE A 24 -12.46 -11.27 1.00
CA PHE A 24 -12.27 -10.17 0.05
C PHE A 24 -13.57 -9.43 -0.26
N ASP A 25 -14.67 -10.15 -0.50
CA ASP A 25 -15.98 -9.52 -0.71
C ASP A 25 -16.47 -8.80 0.58
N GLN A 26 -16.19 -9.35 1.76
CA GLN A 26 -16.44 -8.70 3.06
C GLN A 26 -15.57 -7.44 3.26
N LEU A 27 -14.32 -7.44 2.82
CA LEU A 27 -13.45 -6.27 2.90
C LEU A 27 -13.99 -5.14 2.02
N LEU A 28 -14.37 -5.46 0.78
CA LEU A 28 -14.94 -4.49 -0.16
C LEU A 28 -16.31 -3.96 0.28
N GLY A 29 -17.10 -4.78 0.97
CA GLY A 29 -18.39 -4.39 1.52
C GLY A 29 -18.32 -3.71 2.88
N GLY A 30 -17.12 -3.56 3.46
CA GLY A 30 -16.92 -2.93 4.77
C GLY A 30 -17.37 -3.77 5.96
N GLN A 31 -17.48 -5.10 5.82
CA GLN A 31 -17.82 -6.02 6.91
C GLN A 31 -16.60 -6.52 7.70
N ILE A 32 -15.39 -6.43 7.14
CA ILE A 32 -14.13 -6.65 7.87
C ILE A 32 -13.15 -5.49 7.62
N PRO A 33 -12.23 -5.19 8.56
CA PRO A 33 -11.36 -4.02 8.45
C PRO A 33 -10.07 -4.30 7.68
N TYR A 34 -9.63 -5.56 7.62
CA TYR A 34 -8.39 -5.95 6.96
C TYR A 34 -8.42 -7.43 6.55
N ILE A 35 -7.48 -7.80 5.67
CA ILE A 35 -7.12 -9.17 5.34
C ILE A 35 -5.63 -9.36 5.64
N GLN A 36 -5.29 -10.44 6.32
CA GLN A 36 -3.91 -10.84 6.55
C GLN A 36 -3.47 -11.85 5.51
N ILE A 37 -2.30 -11.63 4.91
CA ILE A 37 -1.66 -12.58 4.01
C ILE A 37 -0.42 -13.12 4.72
N ALA A 38 -0.59 -14.25 5.38
CA ALA A 38 0.52 -14.92 6.06
C ALA A 38 1.62 -15.30 5.06
N ASN A 39 2.87 -15.18 5.50
CA ASN A 39 4.06 -15.55 4.72
C ASN A 39 4.11 -14.87 3.33
N PHE A 40 3.63 -13.63 3.22
CA PHE A 40 3.66 -12.89 1.97
C PHE A 40 5.09 -12.60 1.49
N ALA A 41 6.01 -12.36 2.43
CA ALA A 41 7.44 -12.22 2.19
C ALA A 41 8.21 -13.04 3.23
N SER A 42 9.38 -13.57 2.83
CA SER A 42 10.30 -14.22 3.76
C SER A 42 11.07 -13.19 4.60
N HIS A 43 11.74 -13.65 5.65
CA HIS A 43 12.60 -12.76 6.45
C HIS A 43 13.73 -12.18 5.60
N GLU A 44 14.34 -12.98 4.73
CA GLU A 44 15.42 -12.56 3.84
C GLU A 44 14.95 -11.49 2.84
N GLU A 45 13.74 -11.64 2.31
CA GLU A 45 13.13 -10.63 1.41
C GLU A 45 12.86 -9.31 2.15
N CYS A 46 12.38 -9.40 3.39
CA CYS A 46 12.18 -8.24 4.26
C CYS A 46 13.52 -7.55 4.59
N ASP A 47 14.56 -8.31 4.91
CA ASP A 47 15.89 -7.76 5.21
C ASP A 47 16.49 -7.07 3.97
N ALA A 48 16.36 -7.68 2.79
CA ALA A 48 16.78 -7.09 1.53
C ALA A 48 16.01 -5.79 1.22
N LEU A 49 14.70 -5.77 1.50
CA LEU A 49 13.86 -4.58 1.33
C LEU A 49 14.34 -3.44 2.23
N VAL A 50 14.57 -3.71 3.52
CA VAL A 50 15.07 -2.72 4.48
C VAL A 50 16.45 -2.21 4.07
N ALA A 51 17.37 -3.10 3.69
CA ALA A 51 18.70 -2.70 3.26
C ALA A 51 18.67 -1.83 1.98
N SER A 52 17.78 -2.14 1.04
CA SER A 52 17.61 -1.34 -0.18
C SER A 52 16.98 0.03 0.11
N ALA A 53 15.96 0.07 0.97
CA ALA A 53 15.32 1.31 1.42
C ALA A 53 16.32 2.25 2.10
N VAL A 54 17.20 1.72 2.96
CA VAL A 54 18.24 2.51 3.62
C VAL A 54 19.24 3.11 2.61
N LYS A 55 19.58 2.39 1.53
CA LYS A 55 20.49 2.88 0.48
C LYS A 55 19.90 4.02 -0.33
N GLU A 56 18.61 3.98 -0.63
CA GLU A 56 17.92 5.09 -1.32
C GLU A 56 17.79 6.33 -0.44
N GLY A 57 17.89 6.16 0.89
CA GLY A 57 17.81 7.23 1.86
C GLY A 57 16.37 7.61 2.21
N PHE A 58 16.22 8.29 3.35
CA PHE A 58 14.93 8.76 3.85
C PHE A 58 14.90 10.28 3.88
N GLY A 59 13.78 10.86 3.43
CA GLY A 59 13.47 12.26 3.68
C GLY A 59 12.69 12.43 4.99
N PRO A 60 12.72 13.59 5.65
CA PRO A 60 11.84 13.85 6.78
C PRO A 60 10.43 14.21 6.31
N TYR A 61 9.42 13.89 7.12
CA TYR A 61 8.13 14.57 7.06
C TYR A 61 8.28 16.04 7.46
N ARG A 62 7.48 16.92 6.85
CA ARG A 62 7.41 18.33 7.24
C ARG A 62 6.36 18.49 8.35
N GLY A 63 6.69 19.24 9.41
CA GLY A 63 5.70 19.70 10.39
C GLY A 63 5.23 18.65 11.41
N VAL A 64 6.03 17.62 11.69
CA VAL A 64 5.78 16.64 12.76
C VAL A 64 7.02 16.50 13.66
N GLU A 65 6.79 16.47 14.97
CA GLU A 65 7.78 16.19 16.01
C GLU A 65 7.29 14.99 16.85
N PRO A 66 8.09 13.92 17.01
CA PRO A 66 9.44 13.73 16.51
C PRO A 66 9.53 13.61 14.98
N VAL A 67 10.69 13.90 14.42
CA VAL A 67 10.95 13.73 12.98
C VAL A 67 10.65 12.30 12.56
N ILE A 68 9.66 12.14 11.69
CA ILE A 68 9.34 10.87 11.06
C ILE A 68 10.06 10.83 9.70
N ASN A 69 10.74 9.72 9.40
CA ASN A 69 11.40 9.47 8.13
C ASN A 69 10.44 8.85 7.10
N ARG A 70 10.62 9.15 5.81
CA ARG A 70 9.77 8.66 4.73
C ARG A 70 10.53 8.38 3.44
N ILE A 71 9.92 7.53 2.62
CA ILE A 71 10.25 7.29 1.23
C ILE A 71 8.98 7.56 0.42
N GLY A 72 9.08 8.40 -0.61
CA GLY A 72 7.93 8.75 -1.44
C GLY A 72 7.25 10.06 -1.06
N ASN A 73 6.17 10.36 -1.77
CA ASN A 73 5.38 11.58 -1.65
C ASN A 73 4.10 11.27 -0.87
N THR A 74 3.69 12.17 0.01
CA THR A 74 2.50 11.99 0.85
C THR A 74 1.38 12.90 0.39
N ILE A 75 0.12 12.47 0.56
CA ILE A 75 -1.02 13.24 0.07
C ILE A 75 -1.15 14.62 0.74
N PHE A 76 -0.66 14.78 1.97
CA PHE A 76 -0.66 16.06 2.68
C PHE A 76 0.22 17.12 2.01
N GLU A 77 1.21 16.71 1.23
CA GLU A 77 2.04 17.65 0.48
C GLU A 77 1.31 18.22 -0.73
N TYR A 78 0.26 17.55 -1.21
CA TYR A 78 -0.53 17.99 -2.36
C TYR A 78 -1.14 19.38 -2.15
N SER A 79 -1.56 19.70 -0.92
CA SER A 79 -2.13 21.02 -0.60
C SER A 79 -1.08 22.13 -0.48
N GLY A 80 0.20 21.78 -0.32
CA GLY A 80 1.29 22.73 -0.11
C GLY A 80 2.11 23.08 -1.35
N ILE A 81 1.86 22.40 -2.48
CA ILE A 81 2.57 22.62 -3.75
C ILE A 81 1.59 22.57 -4.92
N SER A 82 2.05 22.96 -6.13
CA SER A 82 1.20 22.82 -7.31
C SER A 82 0.94 21.35 -7.67
N ARG A 83 -0.23 21.06 -8.26
CA ARG A 83 -0.55 19.72 -8.79
C ARG A 83 0.55 19.19 -9.71
N HIS A 84 1.08 20.05 -10.59
CA HIS A 84 2.14 19.69 -11.51
C HIS A 84 3.41 19.27 -10.76
N GLU A 85 3.86 20.09 -9.81
CA GLU A 85 5.03 19.79 -8.98
C GLU A 85 4.86 18.49 -8.18
N TYR A 86 3.66 18.26 -7.64
CA TYR A 86 3.34 17.03 -6.92
C TYR A 86 3.52 15.78 -7.78
N PHE A 87 2.94 15.78 -9.00
CA PHE A 87 3.06 14.64 -9.90
C PHE A 87 4.46 14.52 -10.51
N GLN A 88 5.16 15.62 -10.74
CA GLN A 88 6.54 15.60 -11.22
C GLN A 88 7.49 14.95 -10.19
N LYS A 89 7.32 15.25 -8.90
CA LYS A 89 8.07 14.57 -7.82
C LYS A 89 7.87 13.06 -7.82
N ASN A 90 6.67 12.58 -8.17
CA ASN A 90 6.38 11.15 -8.22
C ASN A 90 7.19 10.41 -9.29
N VAL A 91 7.71 11.07 -10.33
CA VAL A 91 8.51 10.40 -11.36
C VAL A 91 9.80 9.82 -10.77
N GLU A 92 10.59 10.66 -10.07
CA GLU A 92 11.84 10.19 -9.44
C GLU A 92 11.57 9.26 -8.26
N LEU A 93 10.52 9.53 -7.47
CA LEU A 93 10.15 8.69 -6.34
C LEU A 93 9.65 7.30 -6.78
N SER A 94 8.96 7.21 -7.93
CA SER A 94 8.58 5.91 -8.51
C SER A 94 9.82 5.11 -8.93
N ARG A 95 10.86 5.76 -9.44
CA ARG A 95 12.13 5.10 -9.77
C ARG A 95 12.85 4.61 -8.51
N ALA A 96 12.86 5.40 -7.44
CA ALA A 96 13.42 4.99 -6.16
C ALA A 96 12.66 3.78 -5.58
N GLN A 97 11.32 3.84 -5.52
CA GLN A 97 10.50 2.70 -5.11
C GLN A 97 10.80 1.46 -5.94
N ARG A 98 10.92 1.60 -7.27
CA ARG A 98 11.26 0.48 -8.14
C ARG A 98 12.62 -0.14 -7.78
N ARG A 99 13.66 0.65 -7.53
CA ARG A 99 14.98 0.13 -7.09
C ARG A 99 14.90 -0.59 -5.74
N ILE A 100 14.09 -0.09 -4.81
CA ILE A 100 13.85 -0.72 -3.50
C ILE A 100 13.28 -2.13 -3.68
N PHE A 101 12.23 -2.24 -4.48
CA PHE A 101 11.51 -3.50 -4.67
C PHE A 101 12.20 -4.48 -5.63
N ASP A 102 12.81 -3.99 -6.72
CA ASP A 102 13.56 -4.82 -7.66
C ASP A 102 14.77 -5.50 -6.98
N SER A 103 15.29 -4.91 -5.89
CA SER A 103 16.39 -5.47 -5.09
C SER A 103 15.94 -6.39 -3.95
N SER A 104 14.63 -6.57 -3.76
CA SER A 104 14.08 -7.42 -2.69
C SER A 104 13.18 -8.50 -3.25
N PHE A 105 11.95 -8.17 -3.67
CA PHE A 105 11.02 -9.09 -4.30
C PHE A 105 9.92 -8.37 -5.11
N GLY A 106 9.38 -9.09 -6.11
CA GLY A 106 8.26 -8.64 -6.95
C GLY A 106 6.92 -8.65 -6.20
N HIS A 107 6.77 -7.73 -5.24
CA HIS A 107 5.60 -7.61 -4.36
C HIS A 107 4.28 -7.42 -5.13
N LEU A 108 4.23 -6.57 -6.16
CA LEU A 108 3.02 -6.34 -6.96
C LEU A 108 2.63 -7.57 -7.76
N GLU A 109 3.59 -8.21 -8.45
CA GLU A 109 3.37 -9.41 -9.24
C GLU A 109 2.90 -10.57 -8.36
N ARG A 110 3.50 -10.72 -7.17
CA ARG A 110 3.10 -11.71 -6.17
C ARG A 110 1.68 -11.47 -5.70
N PHE A 111 1.34 -10.23 -5.32
CA PHE A 111 0.00 -9.89 -4.87
C PHE A 111 -1.06 -10.10 -5.96
N ILE A 112 -0.79 -9.66 -7.19
CA ILE A 112 -1.70 -9.88 -8.33
C ILE A 112 -1.91 -11.36 -8.60
N SER A 113 -0.84 -12.17 -8.53
CA SER A 113 -0.92 -13.62 -8.70
C SER A 113 -1.79 -14.26 -7.61
N LEU A 114 -1.61 -13.84 -6.35
CA LEU A 114 -2.44 -14.29 -5.23
C LEU A 114 -3.91 -13.92 -5.41
N LEU A 115 -4.22 -12.69 -5.82
CA LEU A 115 -5.60 -12.27 -6.08
C LEU A 115 -6.23 -13.11 -7.19
N ARG A 116 -5.53 -13.32 -8.31
CA ARG A 116 -6.04 -14.15 -9.42
C ARG A 116 -6.32 -15.59 -8.97
N GLN A 117 -5.39 -16.17 -8.20
CA GLN A 117 -5.51 -17.54 -7.71
C GLN A 117 -6.64 -17.70 -6.69
N LYS A 118 -6.73 -16.81 -5.69
CA LYS A 118 -7.65 -16.94 -4.56
C LYS A 118 -9.07 -16.45 -4.86
N LEU A 119 -9.20 -15.47 -5.76
CA LEU A 119 -10.48 -14.83 -6.04
C LEU A 119 -11.12 -15.31 -7.35
N GLN A 120 -10.35 -15.98 -8.22
CA GLN A 120 -10.76 -16.36 -9.58
C GLN A 120 -11.27 -15.13 -10.37
N ARG A 121 -10.66 -13.97 -10.13
CA ARG A 121 -10.96 -12.71 -10.81
C ARG A 121 -9.73 -12.22 -11.56
N SER A 122 -9.94 -11.46 -12.64
CA SER A 122 -8.85 -10.74 -13.29
C SER A 122 -8.37 -9.62 -12.36
N ALA A 123 -7.06 -9.50 -12.19
CA ALA A 123 -6.39 -8.42 -11.47
C ALA A 123 -5.16 -7.98 -12.27
N CYS A 124 -4.89 -6.69 -12.36
CA CYS A 124 -3.72 -6.13 -13.02
C CYS A 124 -3.35 -4.76 -12.44
N VAL A 125 -2.12 -4.32 -12.69
CA VAL A 125 -1.76 -2.92 -12.49
C VAL A 125 -2.41 -2.11 -13.62
N ALA A 126 -3.20 -1.11 -13.25
CA ALA A 126 -3.75 -0.16 -14.23
C ALA A 126 -2.60 0.54 -14.96
N LYS A 127 -2.61 0.49 -16.29
CA LYS A 127 -1.66 1.24 -17.11
C LYS A 127 -2.23 2.63 -17.35
N ASN A 128 -1.55 3.66 -16.84
CA ASN A 128 -1.81 5.02 -17.28
C ASN A 128 -1.27 5.15 -18.70
N ILE A 129 -2.15 5.15 -19.69
CA ILE A 129 -1.81 5.56 -21.05
C ILE A 129 -1.79 7.09 -21.00
N MET A 130 -0.59 7.67 -20.98
CA MET A 130 -0.39 9.10 -21.23
C MET A 130 -0.17 9.31 -22.72
#